data_AF-I2AD50-F1
#
_entry.id   AF-I2AD50-F1
#
_cell.length_a   1.000
_cell.length_b   1.000
_cell.length_c   1.000
_cell.angle_alpha   90.00
_cell.angle_beta   90.00
_cell.angle_gamma   90.00
#
_symmetry.space_group_name_H-M   'P 1'
#
loop_
_entity.id
_entity.type
_entity.pdbx_description
1 polymer ?
#
loop_
_entity_poly.entity_id
_entity_poly.type
_entity_poly.pdbx_seq_one_letter_code
_entity_poly.pdbx_strand_id
1 'polypeptide(L)' 'MLDADLRSMPPILIQVGGREMLIDDSRHLADRLRSAGSSVEIQVYRGQIHVFQAMFRILPEARDAIHRAGNFLKASAHR' A
#
# COMPACT_ATOMS: atom_id res chain seq x y z
N MET A 1 -7.74 5.29 13.29
CA MET A 1 -8.27 4.79 11.99
C MET A 1 -9.63 4.11 12.11
N LEU A 2 -9.98 3.45 13.23
CA LEU A 2 -11.25 2.71 13.33
C LEU A 2 -12.48 3.59 13.06
N ASP A 3 -12.46 4.88 13.43
CA ASP A 3 -13.60 5.79 13.22
C ASP A 3 -13.35 6.92 12.20
N ALA A 4 -12.31 6.78 11.37
CA ALA A 4 -12.04 7.81 10.35
C ALA A 4 -13.13 7.81 9.26
N ASP A 5 -13.56 8.99 8.82
CA ASP A 5 -14.32 9.14 7.58
C ASP A 5 -13.37 8.89 6.39
N LEU A 6 -13.70 7.90 5.59
CA LEU A 6 -12.88 7.43 4.46
C LEU A 6 -13.50 7.78 3.10
N ARG A 7 -14.59 8.57 3.08
CA ARG A 7 -15.25 8.97 1.84
C ARG A 7 -14.37 9.97 1.07
N SER A 8 -14.51 9.95 -0.25
CA SER A 8 -13.84 10.90 -1.16
C SER A 8 -12.31 10.90 -1.08
N MET A 9 -11.70 9.81 -0.61
CA MET A 9 -10.25 9.70 -0.60
C MET A 9 -9.72 9.56 -2.04
N PRO A 10 -8.53 10.13 -2.34
CA PRO A 10 -7.89 9.97 -3.64
C PRO A 10 -7.54 8.49 -3.91
N PRO A 11 -7.06 8.13 -5.12
CA PRO A 11 -6.48 6.82 -5.34
C PRO A 11 -5.41 6.51 -4.28
N ILE A 12 -5.49 5.33 -3.66
CA ILE A 12 -4.58 4.90 -2.60
C ILE A 12 -3.82 3.64 -3.02
N LEU A 13 -2.51 3.64 -2.75
CA LEU A 13 -1.66 2.46 -2.80
C LEU A 13 -1.27 2.06 -1.38
N ILE A 14 -1.48 0.79 -1.04
CA ILE A 14 -1.03 0.16 0.21
C ILE A 14 0.02 -0.90 -0.12
N GLN A 15 1.22 -0.78 0.42
CA GLN A 15 2.27 -1.80 0.33
C GLN A 15 2.54 -2.38 1.70
N VAL A 16 2.51 -3.71 1.81
CA VAL A 16 2.70 -4.41 3.08
C VAL A 16 3.55 -5.67 2.92
N GLY A 17 4.36 -6.00 3.91
CA GLY A 17 5.08 -7.25 3.98
C GLY A 17 4.17 -8.45 4.25
N GLY A 18 4.49 -9.59 3.65
CA GLY A 18 3.78 -10.85 3.87
C GLY A 18 4.14 -11.55 5.17
N ARG A 19 5.15 -11.05 5.90
CA ARG A 19 5.66 -11.60 7.16
C ARG A 19 5.71 -10.51 8.24
N GLU A 20 4.65 -9.72 8.33
CA GLU A 20 4.49 -8.74 9.41
C GLU A 20 3.10 -8.84 10.05
N MET A 21 2.98 -8.35 11.28
CA MET A 21 1.75 -8.43 12.06
C MET A 21 0.62 -7.56 11.47
N LEU A 22 0.97 -6.50 10.74
CA LEU A 22 0.03 -5.50 10.22
C LEU A 22 -0.59 -5.88 8.85
N ILE A 23 -0.34 -7.10 8.37
CA ILE A 23 -0.90 -7.56 7.08
C ILE A 23 -2.43 -7.53 7.08
N ASP A 24 -3.06 -7.95 8.17
CA ASP A 24 -4.51 -7.99 8.27
C ASP A 24 -5.09 -6.60 8.50
N ASP A 25 -4.40 -5.71 9.23
CA ASP A 25 -4.75 -4.29 9.31
C ASP A 25 -4.73 -3.62 7.93
N SER A 26 -3.72 -3.92 7.12
CA SER A 26 -3.57 -3.38 5.76
C SER A 26 -4.70 -3.86 4.84
N ARG A 27 -5.07 -5.14 4.93
CA ARG A 27 -6.23 -5.71 4.20
C ARG A 27 -7.53 -5.07 4.64
N HIS A 28 -7.75 -4.98 5.96
CA HIS A 28 -8.95 -4.39 6.53
C HIS A 28 -9.11 -2.93 6.12
N LEU A 29 -8.02 -2.16 6.13
CA LEU A 29 -8.02 -0.79 5.64
C LEU A 29 -8.38 -0.71 4.14
N ALA A 30 -7.79 -1.58 3.32
CA ALA A 30 -8.09 -1.60 1.89
C ALA A 30 -9.58 -1.87 1.63
N ASP A 31 -10.18 -2.81 2.35
CA ASP A 31 -11.59 -3.16 2.21
C ASP A 31 -12.50 -2.03 2.67
N ARG A 32 -12.15 -1.34 3.76
CA ARG A 32 -12.90 -0.16 4.23
C ARG A 32 -12.84 1.00 3.24
N LEU A 33 -11.67 1.31 2.69
CA LEU A 33 -11.50 2.36 1.68
C LEU A 33 -12.28 2.04 0.40
N ARG A 34 -12.24 0.79 -0.06
CA ARG A 34 -13.04 0.34 -1.22
C ARG A 34 -14.53 0.47 -0.95
N SER A 35 -14.98 0.04 0.22
CA SER A 35 -16.38 0.16 0.64
C SER A 35 -16.85 1.62 0.75
N ALA A 36 -15.93 2.54 1.03
CA ALA A 36 -16.17 3.99 1.03
C ALA A 36 -16.12 4.64 -0.37
N GLY A 37 -15.87 3.85 -1.43
CA GLY A 37 -15.89 4.30 -2.83
C GLY A 37 -14.53 4.69 -3.42
N SER A 38 -13.43 4.52 -2.69
CA SER A 38 -12.09 4.88 -3.18
C SER A 38 -11.47 3.78 -4.06
N SER A 39 -10.67 4.22 -5.04
CA SER A 39 -9.81 3.33 -5.82
C SER A 39 -8.59 2.93 -4.98
N VAL A 40 -8.45 1.63 -4.70
CA VAL A 40 -7.42 1.12 -3.79
C VAL A 40 -6.68 -0.06 -4.39
N GLU A 41 -5.37 0.11 -4.54
CA GLU A 41 -4.44 -0.96 -4.86
C GLU A 41 -3.73 -1.42 -3.58
N ILE A 42 -3.70 -2.73 -3.33
CA ILE A 42 -2.92 -3.33 -2.24
C ILE A 42 -1.91 -4.31 -2.82
N GLN A 43 -0.65 -4.16 -2.43
CA GLN A 43 0.47 -5.00 -2.83
C GLN A 43 1.04 -5.69 -1.60
N VAL A 44 0.87 -7.02 -1.53
CA VAL A 44 1.43 -7.85 -0.47
C VAL A 44 2.74 -8.46 -0.95
N TYR A 45 3.84 -8.06 -0.32
CA TYR A 45 5.17 -8.54 -0.66
C TYR A 45 5.51 -9.79 0.14
N ARG A 46 5.30 -10.97 -0.46
CA ARG A 46 5.49 -12.27 0.21
C ARG A 46 6.86 -12.38 0.87
N GLY A 47 6.88 -12.78 2.13
CA GLY A 47 8.12 -13.00 2.89
C GLY A 47 8.78 -11.73 3.43
N GLN A 48 8.33 -10.54 3.01
CA GLN A 48 8.91 -9.28 3.47
C GLN A 48 8.40 -8.89 4.86
N ILE A 49 9.27 -8.22 5.60
CA ILE A 49 9.01 -7.69 6.93
C ILE A 49 8.46 -6.26 6.87
N HIS A 50 8.11 -5.74 8.03
CA HIS A 50 7.63 -4.37 8.20
C HIS A 50 8.60 -3.35 7.59
N VAL A 51 8.07 -2.47 6.74
CA VAL A 51 8.80 -1.36 6.08
C VAL A 51 10.05 -1.86 5.33
N PHE A 52 9.95 -3.01 4.66
CA PHE A 52 11.06 -3.58 3.88
C PHE A 52 11.63 -2.62 2.82
N GLN A 53 10.86 -1.63 2.38
CA GLN A 53 11.27 -0.58 1.45
C GLN A 53 12.53 0.18 1.94
N ALA A 54 12.76 0.30 3.25
CA ALA A 54 13.96 0.92 3.80
C ALA A 54 15.25 0.18 3.40
N MET A 55 15.16 -1.10 3.02
CA MET A 55 16.28 -1.94 2.59
C MET A 55 16.56 -1.88 1.08
N PHE A 56 16.08 -0.86 0.36
CA PHE A 56 16.21 -0.73 -1.11
C PHE A 56 17.64 -0.88 -1.67
N ARG A 57 18.67 -0.61 -0.86
CA ARG A 57 20.06 -0.79 -1.29
C ARG A 57 20.45 -2.26 -1.45
N ILE A 58 19.86 -3.15 -0.66
CA ILE A 58 20.27 -4.57 -0.55
C ILE A 58 19.17 -5.56 -0.93
N LEU A 59 17.90 -5.12 -0.94
CA LEU A 59 16.75 -5.97 -1.22
C LEU A 59 16.10 -5.59 -2.58
N PRO A 60 16.09 -6.49 -3.58
CA PRO A 60 15.46 -6.22 -4.88
C PRO A 60 13.97 -5.87 -4.79
N GLU A 61 13.22 -6.54 -3.92
CA GLU A 61 11.80 -6.33 -3.69
C GLU A 61 11.53 -4.91 -3.17
N ALA A 62 12.40 -4.38 -2.32
CA ALA A 62 12.30 -3.01 -1.84
C ALA A 62 12.46 -1.98 -2.96
N ARG A 63 13.35 -2.23 -3.94
CA ARG A 63 13.47 -1.38 -5.13
C ARG A 63 12.23 -1.46 -6.01
N ASP A 64 11.72 -2.67 -6.25
CA ASP A 64 10.45 -2.85 -6.98
C ASP A 64 9.30 -2.09 -6.31
N ALA A 65 9.18 -2.19 -4.98
CA ALA A 65 8.17 -1.48 -4.21
C ALA A 65 8.25 0.03 -4.39
N ILE A 66 9.44 0.62 -4.28
CA ILE A 66 9.66 2.06 -4.49
C ILE A 66 9.33 2.46 -5.94
N HIS A 67 9.76 1.68 -6.94
CA HIS A 67 9.44 1.95 -8.34
C HIS A 67 7.93 1.90 -8.61
N ARG A 68 7.22 0.92 -8.06
CA ARG A 68 5.76 0.83 -8.17
C ARG A 68 5.05 2.00 -7.52
N ALA A 69 5.51 2.44 -6.35
CA ALA A 69 4.98 3.63 -5.70
C ALA A 69 5.20 4.89 -6.57
N GLY A 70 6.38 5.04 -7.17
CA GLY A 70 6.67 6.13 -8.11
C GLY A 70 5.77 6.11 -9.36
N ASN A 71 5.53 4.93 -9.93
CA ASN A 71 4.63 4.77 -11.07
C ASN A 71 3.17 5.06 -10.69
N PHE A 72 2.74 4.63 -9.51
CA PHE A 72 1.42 4.92 -8.99
C PHE A 72 1.19 6.44 -8.83
N LEU A 73 2.17 7.16 -8.27
CA LEU A 73 2.10 8.61 -8.13
C LEU A 73 2.00 9.31 -9.50
N LYS A 74 2.84 8.92 -10.47
CA LYS A 74 2.78 9.47 -11.84
C LYS A 74 1.42 9.23 -12.49
N ALA A 75 0.87 8.01 -12.37
CA ALA A 75 -0.43 7.68 -12.92
C ALA A 75 -1.59 8.41 -12.22
N SER A 76 -1.42 8.76 -10.94
CA SER A 76 -2.44 9.44 -10.15
C SER A 76 -2.39 10.96 -10.29
N ALA A 77 -1.24 11.54 -10.66
CA ALA A 77 -1.08 12.98 -10.90
C ALA A 77 -1.74 13.48 -12.20
N HIS A 78 -2.16 12.58 -13.08
CA HIS A 78 -2.82 12.89 -14.37
C HIS A 78 -4.34 12.65 -14.35
N ARG A 79 -4.94 12.57 -13.16
CA ARG A 79 -6.38 12.36 -12.96
C ARG A 79 -7.03 13.55 -12.26
#